data_AF-V5GJL6-F1
#
_entry.id   AF-V5GJL6-F1
#
_cell.length_a   1.000
_cell.length_b   1.000
_cell.length_c   1.000
_cell.angle_alpha   90.00
_cell.angle_beta   90.00
_cell.angle_gamma   90.00
#
_symmetry.space_group_name_H-M   'P 1'
#
loop_
_entity.id
_entity.type
_entity.pdbx_description
1 polymer ?
#
loop_
_entity_poly.entity_id
_entity_poly.type
_entity_poly.pdbx_seq_one_letter_code
_entity_poly.pdbx_strand_id
1 'polypeptide(L)'
;PSPLSYIRQPISSVSSLDMSFTERLSNLFSYLMFAAMDKFILFPDQSRILKKHFPDAPDLSDLYYNVSLILLNSHESLNQPVPFVPNMVHIGGYHVTPPKKLPKDLQEYLDNAEEGVVYFSLGSNLKSKDLPPNKRNAFLKAFSKLKQKVLWKWEVDDLPGKPPNVKL
;
A
#
# COMPACT_ATOMS: atom_id res chain seq x y z
N PRO A 1 -9.99 -12.93 14.77
CA PRO A 1 -9.44 -14.31 14.74
C PRO A 1 -9.01 -14.71 13.33
N SER A 2 -7.77 -15.19 13.18
CA SER A 2 -7.16 -15.53 11.89
C SER A 2 -6.77 -17.00 11.82
N PRO A 3 -7.72 -17.92 11.61
CA PRO A 3 -7.43 -19.35 11.60
C PRO A 3 -6.47 -19.71 10.44
N LEU A 4 -5.33 -20.30 10.78
CA LEU A 4 -4.24 -20.59 9.84
C LEU A 4 -4.62 -21.57 8.73
N SER A 5 -5.69 -22.35 8.92
CA SER A 5 -6.21 -23.29 7.94
C SER A 5 -7.11 -22.65 6.88
N TYR A 6 -7.51 -21.39 7.03
CA TYR A 6 -8.43 -20.69 6.12
C TYR A 6 -7.94 -19.28 5.73
N ILE A 7 -7.11 -18.63 6.56
CA ILE A 7 -6.54 -17.32 6.27
C ILE A 7 -5.12 -17.46 5.74
N ARG A 8 -4.91 -16.93 4.54
CA ARG A 8 -3.60 -16.91 3.87
C ARG A 8 -2.67 -15.90 4.53
N GLN A 9 -1.42 -16.29 4.70
CA GLN A 9 -0.35 -15.39 5.10
C GLN A 9 0.12 -14.57 3.90
N PRO A 10 0.37 -13.25 4.03
CA PRO A 10 0.77 -12.38 2.91
C PRO A 10 2.01 -12.83 2.12
N ILE A 11 2.88 -13.62 2.74
CA ILE A 11 4.16 -14.09 2.17
C ILE A 11 4.02 -15.52 1.61
N SER A 12 2.90 -16.21 1.85
CA SER A 12 2.74 -17.57 1.36
C SER A 12 2.52 -17.58 -0.15
N SER A 13 3.06 -18.60 -0.83
CA SER A 13 2.86 -18.83 -2.26
C SER A 13 1.46 -19.36 -2.59
N VAL A 14 0.54 -19.36 -1.62
CA VAL A 14 -0.79 -19.97 -1.74
C VAL A 14 -1.74 -18.98 -2.42
N SER A 15 -2.23 -19.36 -3.60
CA SER A 15 -3.09 -18.50 -4.43
C SER A 15 -4.59 -18.73 -4.20
N SER A 16 -5.00 -19.93 -3.78
CA SER A 16 -6.40 -20.31 -3.61
C SER A 16 -6.93 -20.07 -2.19
N LEU A 17 -8.24 -19.80 -2.10
CA LEU A 17 -8.97 -19.76 -0.82
C LEU A 17 -9.21 -21.18 -0.27
N ASP A 18 -9.45 -22.14 -1.15
CA ASP A 18 -9.58 -23.55 -0.81
C ASP A 18 -8.20 -24.22 -0.80
N MET A 19 -7.55 -24.17 0.36
CA MET A 19 -6.21 -24.75 0.55
C MET A 19 -6.26 -26.26 0.77
N SER A 20 -5.50 -26.99 -0.04
CA SER A 20 -5.15 -28.39 0.18
C SER A 20 -4.28 -28.57 1.43
N PHE A 21 -4.07 -29.81 1.87
CA PHE A 21 -3.26 -30.10 3.06
C PHE A 21 -1.82 -29.56 2.95
N THR A 22 -1.17 -29.74 1.80
CA THR A 22 0.19 -29.27 1.54
C THR A 22 0.27 -27.74 1.54
N GLU A 23 -0.72 -27.06 0.98
CA GLU A 23 -0.82 -25.59 1.01
C GLU A 23 -1.04 -25.07 2.44
N ARG A 24 -1.87 -25.75 3.24
CA ARG A 24 -2.05 -25.42 4.67
C ARG A 24 -0.74 -25.57 5.45
N LEU A 25 0.04 -26.61 5.16
CA LEU A 25 1.35 -26.82 5.79
C LEU A 25 2.36 -25.71 5.41
N SER A 26 2.39 -25.33 4.13
CA SER A 26 3.20 -24.20 3.65
C SER A 26 2.76 -22.86 4.27
N ASN A 27 1.44 -22.65 4.40
CA ASN A 27 0.88 -21.47 5.06
C ASN A 27 1.25 -21.42 6.55
N LEU A 28 1.24 -22.56 7.25
CA LEU A 28 1.69 -22.67 8.63
C LEU A 28 3.17 -22.31 8.77
N PHE A 29 4.03 -22.83 7.89
CA PHE A 29 5.45 -22.48 7.90
C PHE A 29 5.67 -20.98 7.67
N SER A 30 4.96 -20.39 6.71
CA SER A 30 4.99 -18.95 6.45
C SER A 30 4.55 -18.14 7.67
N TYR A 31 3.50 -18.59 8.36
CA TYR A 31 3.05 -17.97 9.61
C TYR A 31 4.10 -18.03 10.71
N LEU A 32 4.71 -19.20 10.95
CA LEU A 32 5.73 -19.36 11.99
C LEU A 32 6.95 -18.47 11.72
N MET A 33 7.39 -18.39 10.46
CA MET A 33 8.47 -17.49 10.05
C MET A 33 8.10 -16.02 10.32
N PHE A 34 6.89 -15.60 9.97
CA PHE A 34 6.42 -14.25 10.22
C PHE A 34 6.29 -13.95 11.72
N ALA A 35 5.73 -14.87 12.51
CA ALA A 35 5.61 -14.73 13.96
C ALA A 35 6.98 -14.64 14.65
N ALA A 36 7.97 -15.39 14.17
CA ALA A 36 9.35 -15.29 14.66
C ALA A 36 9.97 -13.93 14.28
N MET A 37 9.82 -13.49 13.03
CA MET A 37 10.30 -12.18 12.58
C MET A 37 9.65 -11.05 13.38
N ASP A 38 8.35 -11.13 13.61
CA ASP A 38 7.60 -10.15 14.39
C ASP A 38 8.13 -10.07 15.82
N LYS A 39 8.20 -11.22 16.51
CA LYS A 39 8.64 -11.30 17.91
C LYS A 39 10.09 -10.90 18.13
N PHE A 40 11.01 -11.32 17.25
CA PHE A 40 12.45 -11.19 17.49
C PHE A 40 13.10 -10.02 16.76
N ILE A 41 12.46 -9.47 15.72
CA ILE A 41 13.03 -8.38 14.91
C ILE A 41 12.12 -7.15 14.97
N LEU A 42 10.87 -7.25 14.50
CA LEU A 42 10.00 -6.07 14.34
C LEU A 42 9.62 -5.47 15.70
N PHE A 43 9.16 -6.29 16.64
CA PHE A 43 8.65 -5.83 17.92
C PHE A 43 9.72 -5.13 18.78
N PRO A 44 10.94 -5.69 18.93
CA PRO A 44 12.03 -4.99 19.62
C PRO A 44 12.42 -3.67 18.93
N ASP A 45 12.48 -3.64 17.60
CA ASP A 45 12.82 -2.42 16.86
C ASP A 45 11.75 -1.34 16.99
N GLN A 46 10.48 -1.71 16.90
CA GLN A 46 9.35 -0.79 17.11
C GLN A 46 9.35 -0.25 18.54
N SER A 47 9.57 -1.10 19.54
CA SER A 47 9.65 -0.69 20.95
C SER A 47 10.80 0.29 21.18
N ARG A 48 11.97 0.03 20.59
CA ARG A 48 13.12 0.94 20.62
C ARG A 48 12.82 2.29 19.99
N ILE A 49 12.14 2.31 18.84
CA ILE A 49 11.72 3.56 18.16
C ILE A 49 10.71 4.31 19.04
N LEU A 50 9.71 3.62 19.60
CA LEU A 50 8.71 4.20 20.49
C LEU A 50 9.38 4.91 21.67
N LYS A 51 10.22 4.21 22.44
CA LYS A 51 10.90 4.79 23.62
C LYS A 51 11.86 5.92 23.26
N LYS A 52 12.48 5.88 22.08
CA LYS A 52 13.37 6.96 21.61
C LYS A 52 12.62 8.27 21.41
N HIS A 53 11.41 8.21 20.85
CA HIS A 53 10.63 9.41 20.50
C HIS A 53 9.59 9.78 21.55
N PHE A 54 9.17 8.82 22.38
CA PHE A 54 8.21 8.96 23.46
C PHE A 54 8.72 8.20 24.70
N PRO A 55 9.67 8.78 25.46
CA PRO A 55 10.31 8.09 26.59
C PRO A 55 9.32 7.60 27.65
N ASP A 56 8.24 8.35 27.87
CA ASP A 56 7.20 8.05 28.86
C ASP A 56 6.07 7.16 28.32
N ALA A 57 6.15 6.70 27.07
CA ALA A 57 5.13 5.82 26.51
C ALA A 57 5.10 4.47 27.25
N PRO A 58 3.91 3.85 27.40
CA PRO A 58 3.78 2.48 27.87
C PRO A 58 4.58 1.50 26.99
N ASP A 59 4.79 0.28 27.47
CA ASP A 59 5.42 -0.73 26.64
C ASP A 59 4.56 -1.05 25.43
N LEU A 60 5.21 -1.35 24.31
CA LEU A 60 4.53 -1.60 23.05
C LEU A 60 3.51 -2.76 23.16
N SER A 61 3.79 -3.74 24.04
CA SER A 61 2.86 -4.84 24.33
C SER A 61 1.59 -4.36 24.98
N ASP A 62 1.69 -3.42 25.92
CA ASP A 62 0.52 -2.87 26.60
C ASP A 62 -0.32 -2.08 25.61
N LEU A 63 0.32 -1.28 24.74
CA LEU A 63 -0.38 -0.58 23.67
C LEU A 63 -1.05 -1.53 22.68
N TYR A 64 -0.42 -2.67 22.37
CA TYR A 64 -0.95 -3.65 21.42
C TYR A 64 -2.15 -4.43 21.98
N TYR A 65 -2.07 -4.86 23.25
CA TYR A 65 -3.10 -5.72 23.85
C TYR A 65 -4.20 -4.95 24.59
N ASN A 66 -3.98 -3.68 24.95
CA ASN A 66 -4.95 -2.84 25.66
C ASN A 66 -5.65 -1.82 24.75
N VAL A 67 -6.11 -2.27 23.58
CA VAL A 67 -6.82 -1.40 22.62
C VAL A 67 -8.33 -1.51 22.81
N SER A 68 -8.97 -0.42 23.24
CA SER A 68 -10.42 -0.36 23.43
C SER A 68 -11.22 -0.18 22.13
N LEU A 69 -10.59 0.36 21.07
CA LEU A 69 -11.24 0.65 19.79
C LEU A 69 -10.22 0.58 18.65
N ILE A 70 -10.58 -0.09 17.56
CA ILE A 70 -9.77 -0.20 16.35
C ILE A 70 -10.57 0.42 15.20
N LEU A 71 -10.04 1.48 14.61
CA LEU A 71 -10.61 2.13 13.42
C LEU A 71 -9.96 1.54 12.17
N LEU A 72 -10.75 0.81 11.38
CA LEU A 72 -10.29 0.13 10.17
C LEU A 72 -10.48 1.05 8.97
N ASN A 73 -9.38 1.40 8.29
CA ASN A 73 -9.43 2.15 7.04
C ASN A 73 -9.83 1.25 5.86
N SER A 74 -11.03 0.69 5.93
CA SER A 74 -11.58 -0.21 4.91
C SER A 74 -13.10 -0.25 4.98
N HIS A 75 -13.71 -0.96 4.04
CA HIS A 75 -15.15 -1.22 4.01
C HIS A 75 -15.40 -2.74 3.95
N GLU A 76 -16.47 -3.21 4.55
CA GLU A 76 -16.83 -4.64 4.63
C GLU A 76 -17.02 -5.27 3.24
N SER A 77 -17.57 -4.52 2.28
CA SER A 77 -17.81 -4.99 0.92
C SER A 77 -16.54 -5.19 0.08
N LEU A 78 -15.39 -4.65 0.51
CA LEU A 78 -14.13 -4.70 -0.24
C LEU A 78 -13.21 -5.83 0.21
N ASN A 79 -13.45 -6.42 1.39
CA ASN A 79 -12.57 -7.40 2.00
C ASN A 79 -13.22 -8.77 2.07
N GLN A 80 -12.37 -9.78 2.23
CA GLN A 80 -12.86 -11.12 2.55
C GLN A 80 -13.61 -11.10 3.89
N PRO A 81 -14.72 -11.86 4.01
CA PRO A 81 -15.47 -11.91 5.25
C PRO A 81 -14.61 -12.58 6.33
N VAL A 82 -14.28 -11.81 7.37
CA VAL A 82 -13.55 -12.30 8.54
C VAL A 82 -14.31 -11.91 9.81
N PRO A 83 -14.19 -12.69 10.90
CA PRO A 83 -14.90 -12.34 12.12
C PRO A 83 -14.32 -11.07 12.76
N PHE A 84 -15.18 -10.08 13.02
CA PHE A 84 -14.85 -8.86 13.73
C PHE A 84 -15.43 -8.89 15.14
N VAL A 85 -14.75 -8.20 16.06
CA VAL A 85 -15.27 -7.92 17.41
C VAL A 85 -15.89 -6.53 17.45
N PRO A 86 -16.87 -6.25 18.33
CA PRO A 86 -17.63 -4.99 18.31
C PRO A 86 -16.81 -3.71 18.42
N ASN A 87 -15.58 -3.79 18.96
CA ASN A 87 -14.66 -2.66 19.05
C ASN A 87 -13.85 -2.41 17.75
N MET A 88 -14.11 -3.14 16.67
CA MET A 88 -13.52 -2.89 15.35
C MET A 88 -14.53 -2.19 14.45
N VAL A 89 -14.25 -0.94 14.07
CA VAL A 89 -15.17 -0.08 13.31
C VAL A 89 -14.56 0.29 11.97
N HIS A 90 -15.27 -0.03 10.89
CA HIS A 90 -14.91 0.40 9.54
C HIS A 90 -15.19 1.88 9.33
N ILE A 91 -14.15 2.64 9.03
CA ILE A 91 -14.22 4.08 8.76
C ILE A 91 -13.92 4.42 7.30
N GLY A 92 -13.82 3.45 6.39
CA GLY A 92 -13.93 3.65 4.94
C GLY A 92 -13.21 4.85 4.31
N GLY A 93 -12.03 5.25 4.80
CA GLY A 93 -11.33 6.42 4.27
C GLY A 93 -11.82 7.77 4.78
N TYR A 94 -12.35 7.90 6.00
CA TYR A 94 -12.79 9.19 6.59
C TYR A 94 -11.75 10.32 6.54
N HIS A 95 -10.47 10.00 6.38
CA HIS A 95 -9.39 10.97 6.18
C HIS A 95 -9.38 11.59 4.77
N VAL A 96 -10.15 11.07 3.82
CA VAL A 96 -10.26 11.56 2.44
C VAL A 96 -11.25 12.73 2.43
N THR A 97 -10.70 13.94 2.24
CA THR A 97 -11.50 15.17 2.11
C THR A 97 -12.14 15.28 0.72
N PRO A 98 -13.24 16.05 0.57
CA PRO A 98 -13.80 16.37 -0.74
C PRO A 98 -12.73 16.88 -1.72
N PRO A 99 -12.78 16.46 -3.00
CA PRO A 99 -11.79 16.85 -3.99
C PRO A 99 -11.81 18.37 -4.19
N LYS A 100 -10.62 18.96 -4.28
CA LYS A 100 -10.44 20.37 -4.65
C LYS A 100 -10.37 20.48 -6.17
N LYS A 101 -10.66 21.68 -6.70
CA LYS A 101 -10.42 21.96 -8.13
C LYS A 101 -8.95 21.76 -8.46
N LEU A 102 -8.68 21.14 -9.61
CA LEU A 102 -7.32 20.98 -10.10
C LEU A 102 -6.74 22.33 -10.56
N PRO A 103 -5.42 22.50 -10.52
CA PRO A 103 -4.74 23.58 -11.24
C PRO A 103 -5.15 23.60 -12.70
N LYS A 104 -5.29 24.80 -13.27
CA LYS A 104 -5.85 25.01 -14.61
C LYS A 104 -5.12 24.19 -15.69
N ASP A 105 -3.79 24.13 -15.61
CA ASP A 105 -2.95 23.42 -16.58
C ASP A 105 -3.11 21.89 -16.51
N LEU A 106 -3.40 21.34 -15.33
CA LEU A 106 -3.71 19.92 -15.15
C LEU A 106 -5.14 19.62 -15.59
N GLN A 107 -6.09 20.47 -15.21
CA GLN A 107 -7.48 20.36 -15.64
C GLN A 107 -7.58 20.34 -17.18
N GLU A 108 -6.96 21.31 -17.86
CA GLU A 108 -6.93 21.36 -19.32
C GLU A 108 -6.21 20.15 -19.94
N TYR A 109 -5.12 19.67 -19.33
CA TYR A 109 -4.42 18.50 -19.84
C TYR A 109 -5.31 17.24 -19.81
N LEU A 110 -6.05 17.05 -18.72
CA LEU A 110 -6.93 15.92 -18.48
C LEU A 110 -8.24 16.02 -19.29
N ASP A 111 -8.85 17.21 -19.38
CA ASP A 111 -10.09 17.43 -20.12
C ASP A 111 -9.89 17.22 -21.63
N ASN A 112 -8.70 17.55 -22.15
CA ASN A 112 -8.33 17.32 -23.55
C ASN A 112 -7.83 15.88 -23.83
N ALA A 113 -8.05 14.91 -22.93
CA ALA A 113 -7.58 13.54 -23.08
C ALA A 113 -8.63 12.65 -23.76
N GLU A 114 -8.80 12.77 -25.08
CA GLU A 114 -9.84 12.06 -25.85
C GLU A 114 -9.79 10.53 -25.69
N GLU A 115 -8.58 9.96 -25.62
CA GLU A 115 -8.34 8.52 -25.48
C GLU A 115 -8.28 8.06 -24.01
N GLY A 116 -8.54 8.97 -23.06
CA GLY A 116 -8.45 8.75 -21.62
C GLY A 116 -7.08 9.06 -21.00
N VAL A 117 -6.99 8.86 -19.68
CA VAL A 117 -5.83 9.23 -18.86
C VAL A 117 -5.32 8.05 -18.05
N VAL A 118 -3.99 7.93 -17.96
CA VAL A 118 -3.30 7.10 -16.97
C VAL A 118 -2.63 7.99 -15.94
N TYR A 119 -3.03 7.89 -14.68
CA TYR A 119 -2.29 8.48 -13.57
C TYR A 119 -1.28 7.46 -13.02
N PHE A 120 -0.01 7.83 -12.98
CA PHE A 120 1.07 6.97 -12.51
C PHE A 120 1.82 7.61 -11.33
N SER A 121 1.95 6.84 -10.25
CA SER A 121 2.61 7.25 -9.01
C SER A 121 3.19 6.04 -8.30
N LEU A 122 4.39 6.19 -7.72
CA LEU A 122 5.04 5.17 -6.89
C LEU A 122 4.78 5.36 -5.39
N GLY A 123 3.85 6.26 -5.05
CA GLY A 123 3.55 6.65 -3.67
C GLY A 123 4.45 7.77 -3.16
N SER A 124 4.52 7.90 -1.84
CA SER A 124 5.31 8.93 -1.14
C SER A 124 6.74 8.48 -0.82
N ASN A 125 6.94 7.16 -0.62
CA ASN A 125 8.22 6.62 -0.15
C ASN A 125 9.20 6.36 -1.30
N LEU A 126 8.74 5.69 -2.37
CA LEU A 126 9.54 5.47 -3.56
C LEU A 126 9.39 6.67 -4.49
N LYS A 127 10.47 7.43 -4.65
CA LYS A 127 10.46 8.61 -5.53
C LYS A 127 10.77 8.18 -6.96
N SER A 128 9.96 8.62 -7.90
CA SER A 128 10.13 8.34 -9.33
C SER A 128 11.50 8.83 -9.84
N LYS A 129 12.00 9.96 -9.32
CA LYS A 129 13.33 10.50 -9.66
C LYS A 129 14.50 9.57 -9.34
N ASP A 130 14.33 8.67 -8.37
CA ASP A 130 15.38 7.75 -7.90
C ASP A 130 15.36 6.42 -8.65
N LEU A 131 14.48 6.29 -9.67
CA LEU A 131 14.49 5.12 -10.55
C LEU A 131 15.79 5.02 -11.34
N PRO A 132 16.44 3.85 -11.34
CA PRO A 132 17.56 3.58 -12.23
C PRO A 132 17.21 3.89 -13.70
N PRO A 133 18.14 4.45 -14.50
CA PRO A 133 17.86 4.89 -15.86
C PRO A 133 17.23 3.81 -16.75
N ASN A 134 17.65 2.55 -16.61
CA ASN A 134 17.07 1.43 -17.35
C ASN A 134 15.57 1.22 -17.05
N LYS A 135 15.15 1.29 -15.78
CA LYS A 135 13.74 1.17 -15.38
C LYS A 135 12.93 2.39 -15.82
N ARG A 136 13.47 3.59 -15.60
CA ARG A 136 12.84 4.84 -16.05
C ARG A 136 12.60 4.83 -17.57
N ASN A 137 13.62 4.47 -18.35
CA ASN A 137 13.51 4.42 -19.81
C ASN A 137 12.54 3.32 -20.27
N ALA A 138 12.42 2.21 -19.55
CA ALA A 138 11.42 1.18 -19.83
C ALA A 138 9.99 1.72 -19.64
N PHE A 139 9.71 2.45 -18.55
CA PHE A 139 8.42 3.12 -18.36
C PHE A 139 8.15 4.15 -19.45
N LEU A 140 9.12 5.01 -19.77
CA LEU A 140 8.97 6.00 -20.85
C LEU A 140 8.65 5.35 -22.20
N LYS A 141 9.33 4.25 -22.54
CA LYS A 141 9.06 3.47 -23.76
C LYS A 141 7.70 2.79 -23.75
N ALA A 142 7.19 2.40 -22.58
CA ALA A 142 5.85 1.85 -22.45
C ALA A 142 4.80 2.95 -22.60
N PHE A 143 4.96 4.07 -21.90
CA PHE A 143 4.07 5.22 -21.95
C PHE A 143 4.00 5.81 -23.37
N SER A 144 5.13 5.88 -24.09
CA SER A 144 5.15 6.41 -25.47
C SER A 144 4.33 5.59 -26.47
N LYS A 145 3.95 4.35 -26.12
CA LYS A 145 3.12 3.47 -26.96
C LYS A 145 1.63 3.56 -26.63
N LEU A 146 1.28 4.22 -25.53
CA LEU A 146 -0.12 4.42 -25.14
C LEU A 146 -0.74 5.54 -25.96
N LYS A 147 -2.02 5.39 -26.31
CA LYS A 147 -2.82 6.46 -26.90
C LYS A 147 -3.30 7.46 -25.83
N GLN A 148 -3.42 6.99 -24.59
CA GLN A 148 -3.78 7.77 -23.42
C GLN A 148 -2.74 8.85 -23.11
N LYS A 149 -3.20 9.93 -22.51
CA LYS A 149 -2.34 10.88 -21.80
C LYS A 149 -1.90 10.28 -20.47
N VAL A 150 -0.63 10.47 -20.11
CA VAL A 150 -0.05 9.95 -18.87
C VAL A 150 0.30 11.11 -17.97
N LEU A 151 -0.31 11.18 -16.78
CA LEU A 151 0.08 12.07 -15.71
C LEU A 151 0.97 11.30 -14.73
N TRP A 152 2.26 11.59 -14.71
CA TRP A 152 3.22 10.90 -13.86
C TRP A 152 3.66 11.81 -12.71
N LYS A 153 3.23 11.49 -11.47
CA LYS A 153 3.79 12.13 -10.26
C LYS A 153 5.32 11.98 -10.25
N TRP A 154 6.00 13.11 -10.39
CA TRP A 154 7.44 13.21 -10.47
C TRP A 154 7.96 14.31 -9.54
N GLU A 155 9.13 14.10 -8.94
CA GLU A 155 9.62 14.94 -7.83
C GLU A 155 10.55 16.10 -8.24
N VAL A 156 10.88 16.24 -9.52
CA VAL A 156 11.75 17.31 -10.06
C VAL A 156 11.19 17.84 -11.38
N ASP A 157 11.66 18.98 -11.88
CA ASP A 157 11.03 19.61 -13.06
C ASP A 157 11.41 18.97 -14.41
N ASP A 158 12.50 18.20 -14.45
CA ASP A 158 13.00 17.59 -15.68
C ASP A 158 12.91 16.05 -15.67
N LEU A 159 12.53 15.51 -16.82
CA LEU A 159 12.53 14.08 -17.12
C LEU A 159 13.17 13.86 -18.50
N PRO A 160 14.45 13.48 -18.55
CA PRO A 160 15.14 13.23 -19.81
C PRO A 160 14.45 12.16 -20.64
N GLY A 161 14.15 12.47 -21.90
CA GLY A 161 13.47 11.56 -22.82
C GLY A 161 11.96 11.44 -22.61
N LYS A 162 11.33 12.40 -21.93
CA LYS A 162 9.87 12.44 -21.71
C LYS A 162 9.10 12.46 -23.05
N PRO A 163 8.25 11.46 -23.32
CA PRO A 163 7.36 11.44 -24.47
C PRO A 163 6.34 12.60 -24.45
N PRO A 164 5.79 12.99 -25.63
CA PRO A 164 4.83 14.07 -25.72
C PRO A 164 3.52 13.78 -24.97
N ASN A 165 3.13 12.51 -24.86
CA ASN A 165 1.92 12.10 -24.14
C ASN A 165 2.13 11.98 -22.62
N VAL A 166 3.29 12.38 -22.06
CA VAL A 166 3.56 12.35 -20.62
C VAL A 166 3.65 13.77 -20.06
N LYS A 167 2.87 14.07 -19.03
CA LYS A 167 2.97 15.27 -18.17
C LYS A 167 3.41 14.87 -16.77
N LEU A 168 4.19 15.74 -16.11
CA LEU A 168 4.70 15.56 -14.74
C LEU A 168 3.80 16.28 -13.74
#